data_AF-A0A250J3U8-F1
#
_entry.id   AF-A0A250J3U8-F1
#
_cell.length_a   1.000
_cell.length_b   1.000
_cell.length_c   1.000
_cell.angle_alpha   90.00
_cell.angle_beta   90.00
_cell.angle_gamma   90.00
#
_symmetry.space_group_name_H-M   'P 1'
#
loop_
_entity.id
_entity.type
_entity.pdbx_description
1 polymer ?
#
loop_
_entity_poly.entity_id
_entity_poly.type
_entity_poly.pdbx_seq_one_letter_code
_entity_poly.pdbx_strand_id
1 'polypeptide(L)'
;MSSSSKVFAVNALVKRINPTAFKKWLAEAPRRLATGDDLARRFQRAHAGEEELLVQGGGARIWADGVSHPDAHLVEVKYIKDTATSPFIEGSKCPEVIRAKIRKEVSDEFERYAAILKDPVTPAAGLEVITNNAEAASYFVSLMKLFNIPGRVRIITGGTAP
;
A
#
# COMPACT_ATOMS: atom_id res chain seq x y z
N MET A 1 11.43 21.18 -10.02
CA MET A 1 11.53 19.98 -10.90
C MET A 1 10.20 19.24 -10.82
N SER A 2 9.57 18.95 -11.96
CA SER A 2 8.26 18.31 -12.03
C SER A 2 8.38 16.83 -11.64
N SER A 3 7.81 16.44 -10.51
CA SER A 3 7.69 15.03 -10.12
C SER A 3 6.65 14.38 -11.02
N SER A 4 7.06 13.48 -11.90
CA SER A 4 6.16 12.74 -12.78
C SER A 4 5.63 11.52 -12.03
N SER A 5 4.34 11.54 -11.68
CA SER A 5 3.66 10.40 -11.03
C SER A 5 2.92 9.58 -12.08
N LYS A 6 3.21 8.27 -12.13
CA LYS A 6 2.47 7.31 -12.97
C LYS A 6 1.49 6.53 -12.09
N VAL A 7 0.24 6.39 -12.56
CA VAL A 7 -0.85 5.72 -11.83
C VAL A 7 -1.40 4.56 -12.64
N PHE A 8 -1.57 3.39 -12.00
CA PHE A 8 -2.27 2.24 -12.57
C PHE A 8 -3.54 1.98 -11.78
N ALA A 9 -4.71 2.04 -12.42
CA ALA A 9 -5.99 1.72 -11.80
C ALA A 9 -6.29 0.21 -11.89
N VAL A 10 -6.92 -0.35 -10.84
CA VAL A 10 -7.39 -1.74 -10.81
C VAL A 10 -8.91 -1.74 -10.64
N ASN A 11 -9.62 -2.26 -11.64
CA ASN A 11 -11.09 -2.31 -11.65
C ASN A 11 -11.58 -3.55 -10.88
N ALA A 12 -12.16 -3.32 -9.71
CA ALA A 12 -12.92 -4.29 -8.91
C ALA A 12 -14.27 -3.66 -8.50
N LEU A 13 -15.15 -4.40 -7.82
CA LEU A 13 -16.41 -3.83 -7.32
C LEU A 13 -16.08 -2.73 -6.28
N VAL A 14 -16.33 -1.47 -6.67
CA VAL A 14 -15.98 -0.30 -5.84
C VAL A 14 -17.14 0.01 -4.89
N LYS A 15 -16.86 0.03 -3.59
CA LYS A 15 -17.81 0.58 -2.61
C LYS A 15 -18.08 2.04 -2.93
N ARG A 16 -19.31 2.52 -2.73
CA ARG A 16 -19.61 3.94 -2.86
C ARG A 16 -18.71 4.74 -1.90
N ILE A 17 -17.89 5.63 -2.46
CA ILE A 17 -16.99 6.48 -1.69
C ILE A 17 -17.83 7.35 -0.74
N ASN A 18 -17.55 7.24 0.56
CA ASN A 18 -18.17 8.04 1.62
C ASN A 18 -17.07 8.62 2.52
N PRO A 19 -16.50 9.79 2.16
CA PRO A 19 -15.36 10.35 2.87
C PRO A 19 -15.68 10.67 4.34
N THR A 20 -16.92 11.03 4.66
CA THR A 20 -17.36 11.33 6.03
C THR A 20 -17.38 10.08 6.89
N ALA A 21 -17.97 8.98 6.41
CA ALA A 21 -17.95 7.70 7.13
C ALA A 21 -16.53 7.18 7.29
N PHE A 22 -15.69 7.31 6.25
CA PHE A 22 -14.29 6.91 6.30
C PHE A 22 -13.50 7.70 7.35
N LYS A 23 -13.64 9.04 7.38
CA LYS A 23 -13.00 9.87 8.43
C LYS A 23 -13.46 9.48 9.84
N LYS A 24 -14.76 9.24 10.05
CA LYS A 24 -15.29 8.84 11.35
C LYS A 24 -14.71 7.49 11.80
N TRP A 25 -14.67 6.51 10.91
CA TRP A 25 -14.10 5.19 11.18
C TRP A 25 -12.61 5.26 11.54
N LEU A 26 -11.84 6.11 10.86
CA LEU A 26 -10.42 6.31 11.16
C LEU A 26 -10.15 7.13 12.43
N ALA A 27 -11.11 7.94 12.88
CA ALA A 27 -10.98 8.70 14.12
C ALA A 27 -10.95 7.78 15.36
N GLU A 28 -11.56 6.60 15.25
CA GLU A 28 -11.61 5.59 16.30
C GLU A 28 -10.47 4.57 16.20
N ALA A 29 -9.70 4.58 15.10
CA ALA A 29 -8.61 3.65 14.86
C ALA A 29 -7.39 3.93 15.77
N PRO A 30 -6.82 2.92 16.44
CA PRO A 30 -5.55 3.07 17.13
C PRO A 30 -4.45 3.53 16.17
N ARG A 31 -3.54 4.37 16.68
CA ARG A 31 -2.42 4.96 15.93
C ARG A 31 -1.10 4.57 16.55
N ARG A 32 -0.07 4.44 15.72
CA ARG A 32 1.33 4.33 16.18
C ARG A 32 2.23 5.12 15.25
N LEU A 33 3.36 5.60 15.78
CA LEU A 33 4.35 6.29 14.97
C LEU A 33 5.01 5.33 13.96
N ALA A 34 5.24 5.82 12.75
CA ALA A 34 6.06 5.17 11.74
C ALA A 34 7.55 5.30 12.10
N THR A 35 7.99 4.50 13.08
CA THR A 35 9.35 4.56 13.65
C THR A 35 10.43 3.99 12.73
N GLY A 36 11.65 4.51 12.85
CA GLY A 36 12.83 4.10 12.07
C GLY A 36 13.36 5.23 11.19
N ASP A 37 14.65 5.23 10.86
CA ASP A 37 15.31 6.31 10.12
C ASP A 37 15.83 5.90 8.74
N ASP A 38 15.64 4.65 8.36
CA ASP A 38 16.06 4.13 7.06
C ASP A 38 15.24 4.75 5.92
N LEU A 39 15.77 4.62 4.69
CA LEU A 39 15.16 5.22 3.50
C LEU A 39 13.72 4.75 3.27
N ALA A 40 13.37 3.51 3.62
CA ALA A 40 12.00 3.03 3.45
C ALA A 40 11.05 3.73 4.42
N ARG A 41 11.48 3.91 5.67
CA ARG A 41 10.69 4.65 6.68
C ARG A 41 10.58 6.14 6.39
N ARG A 42 11.66 6.78 5.91
CA ARG A 42 11.58 8.18 5.42
C ARG A 42 10.63 8.31 4.24
N PHE A 43 10.70 7.37 3.30
CA PHE A 43 9.82 7.35 2.12
C PHE A 43 8.36 7.12 2.50
N GLN A 44 8.07 6.22 3.43
CA GLN A 44 6.73 6.04 4.00
C GLN A 44 6.21 7.33 4.61
N ARG A 45 6.97 7.96 5.52
CA ARG A 45 6.52 9.19 6.18
C ARG A 45 6.27 10.34 5.22
N ALA A 46 7.13 10.48 4.21
CA ALA A 46 6.97 11.49 3.17
C ALA A 46 5.71 11.32 2.31
N HIS A 47 5.11 10.11 2.28
CA HIS A 47 4.04 9.79 1.33
C HIS A 47 2.75 9.22 1.95
N ALA A 48 2.79 8.78 3.20
CA ALA A 48 1.68 8.23 3.94
C ALA A 48 1.46 8.91 5.32
N GLY A 49 2.46 9.66 5.81
CA GLY A 49 2.41 10.41 7.06
C GLY A 49 3.21 9.77 8.20
N GLU A 50 3.24 10.46 9.34
CA GLU A 50 4.04 10.09 10.51
C GLU A 50 3.43 8.93 11.34
N GLU A 51 2.17 8.58 11.09
CA GLU A 51 1.41 7.59 11.85
C GLU A 51 0.83 6.50 10.96
N GLU A 52 0.91 5.27 11.44
CA GLU A 52 0.19 4.13 10.89
C GLU A 52 -1.13 3.94 11.67
N LEU A 53 -2.17 3.43 11.01
CA LEU A 53 -3.50 3.23 11.60
C LEU A 53 -3.87 1.75 11.63
N LEU A 54 -4.25 1.24 12.80
CA LEU A 54 -4.77 -0.13 12.92
C LEU A 54 -6.21 -0.17 12.43
N VAL A 55 -6.41 -0.83 11.29
CA VAL A 55 -7.73 -1.04 10.69
C VAL A 55 -8.10 -2.52 10.72
N GLN A 56 -9.41 -2.79 10.79
CA GLN A 56 -9.95 -4.13 10.91
C GLN A 56 -11.28 -4.29 10.15
N GLY A 57 -11.56 -5.51 9.73
CA GLY A 57 -12.75 -5.89 8.96
C GLY A 57 -12.56 -7.26 8.30
N GLY A 58 -13.64 -7.99 8.07
CA GLY A 58 -13.63 -9.27 7.35
C GLY A 58 -12.81 -10.35 8.06
N GLY A 59 -12.68 -10.27 9.39
CA GLY A 59 -11.84 -11.17 10.19
C GLY A 59 -10.33 -10.86 10.13
N ALA A 60 -9.91 -9.80 9.44
CA ALA A 60 -8.52 -9.39 9.33
C ALA A 60 -8.25 -8.07 10.06
N ARG A 61 -6.96 -7.83 10.38
CA ARG A 61 -6.45 -6.57 10.93
C ARG A 61 -5.09 -6.24 10.31
N ILE A 62 -4.81 -4.95 10.11
CA ILE A 62 -3.52 -4.49 9.59
C ILE A 62 -3.22 -3.06 10.05
N TRP A 63 -1.93 -2.75 10.23
CA TRP A 63 -1.47 -1.37 10.35
C TRP A 63 -1.28 -0.81 8.94
N ALA A 64 -2.20 0.03 8.50
CA ALA A 64 -2.06 0.74 7.22
C ALA A 64 -1.06 1.89 7.38
N ASP A 65 -0.18 2.07 6.40
CA ASP A 65 0.86 3.11 6.45
C ASP A 65 0.29 4.53 6.46
N GLY A 66 -0.93 4.70 5.93
CA GLY A 66 -1.66 5.95 5.94
C GLY A 66 -3.00 5.82 5.22
N VAL A 67 -3.54 6.96 4.81
CA VAL A 67 -4.83 7.03 4.10
C VAL A 67 -4.82 8.11 3.02
N SER A 68 -5.63 7.91 1.99
CA SER A 68 -5.78 8.84 0.87
C SER A 68 -7.19 9.43 0.86
N HIS A 69 -7.27 10.75 0.99
CA HIS A 69 -8.49 11.52 0.84
C HIS A 69 -8.46 12.33 -0.47
N PRO A 70 -9.60 12.51 -1.16
CA PRO A 70 -10.95 12.14 -0.74
C PRO A 70 -11.37 10.70 -1.10
N ASP A 71 -10.51 9.91 -1.73
CA ASP A 71 -10.87 8.60 -2.33
C ASP A 71 -11.29 7.50 -1.34
N ALA A 72 -11.12 7.74 -0.04
CA ALA A 72 -11.36 6.76 1.02
C ALA A 72 -10.51 5.49 0.87
N HIS A 73 -9.26 5.65 0.41
CA HIS A 73 -8.32 4.54 0.30
C HIS A 73 -7.46 4.41 1.54
N LEU A 74 -7.13 3.18 1.91
CA LEU A 74 -5.98 2.87 2.74
C LEU A 74 -4.70 3.04 1.90
N VAL A 75 -3.57 3.35 2.53
CA VAL A 75 -2.28 3.51 1.85
C VAL A 75 -1.30 2.45 2.36
N GLU A 76 -0.56 1.86 1.42
CA GLU A 76 0.55 0.95 1.65
C GLU A 76 1.78 1.46 0.90
N VAL A 77 2.94 1.54 1.53
CA VAL A 77 4.17 2.09 0.94
C VAL A 77 5.25 1.02 0.84
N LYS A 78 5.75 0.78 -0.38
CA LYS A 78 6.85 -0.17 -0.63
C LYS A 78 8.01 0.55 -1.32
N TYR A 79 9.09 0.77 -0.56
CA TYR A 79 10.33 1.35 -1.08
C TYR A 79 11.29 0.27 -1.59
N ILE A 80 11.75 0.42 -2.83
CA ILE A 80 12.78 -0.40 -3.44
C ILE A 80 14.13 0.27 -3.24
N LYS A 81 14.92 -0.30 -2.32
CA LYS A 81 16.27 0.18 -1.99
C LYS A 81 17.29 -0.13 -3.08
N ASP A 82 17.27 -1.35 -3.59
CA ASP A 82 18.18 -1.81 -4.63
C ASP A 82 17.39 -2.66 -5.64
N THR A 83 17.37 -2.21 -6.89
CA THR A 83 16.66 -2.91 -7.96
C THR A 83 17.35 -4.22 -8.33
N ALA A 84 18.67 -4.30 -8.19
CA ALA A 84 19.45 -5.48 -8.56
C ALA A 84 19.15 -6.69 -7.66
N THR A 85 18.67 -6.47 -6.44
CA THR A 85 18.39 -7.53 -5.44
C THR A 85 16.95 -7.52 -4.92
N SER A 86 16.08 -6.68 -5.47
CA SER A 86 14.68 -6.56 -5.03
C SER A 86 13.89 -7.85 -5.28
N PRO A 87 13.15 -8.38 -4.29
CA PRO A 87 12.29 -9.54 -4.48
C PRO A 87 11.08 -9.23 -5.37
N PHE A 88 10.72 -7.96 -5.55
CA PHE A 88 9.53 -7.56 -6.31
C PHE A 88 9.82 -7.29 -7.79
N ILE A 89 11.09 -7.34 -8.19
CA ILE A 89 11.51 -7.16 -9.59
C ILE A 89 11.83 -8.53 -10.17
N GLU A 90 11.21 -8.84 -11.31
CA GLU A 90 11.44 -10.10 -12.00
C GLU A 90 12.85 -10.14 -12.61
N GLY A 91 13.51 -11.30 -12.57
CA GLY A 91 14.90 -11.42 -13.04
C GLY A 91 15.98 -10.73 -12.18
N SER A 92 15.64 -10.12 -11.04
CA SER A 92 16.64 -9.62 -10.09
C SER A 92 17.52 -10.74 -9.52
N LYS A 93 18.67 -10.38 -8.95
CA LYS A 93 19.61 -11.30 -8.27
C LYS A 93 19.14 -11.72 -6.88
N CYS A 94 17.90 -11.42 -6.49
CA CYS A 94 17.34 -11.87 -5.22
C CYS A 94 17.33 -13.41 -5.16
N PRO A 95 17.94 -14.06 -4.15
CA PRO A 95 17.89 -15.51 -4.01
C PRO A 95 16.45 -16.02 -3.92
N GLU A 96 16.11 -17.09 -4.65
CA GLU A 96 14.72 -17.54 -4.80
C GLU A 96 14.03 -17.87 -3.46
N VAL A 97 14.76 -18.49 -2.52
CA VAL A 97 14.22 -18.78 -1.17
C VAL A 97 13.83 -17.49 -0.44
N ILE A 98 14.63 -16.44 -0.57
CA ILE A 98 14.35 -15.12 0.03
C ILE A 98 13.18 -14.46 -0.70
N ARG A 99 13.19 -14.50 -2.04
CA ARG A 99 12.12 -13.96 -2.88
C ARG A 99 10.77 -14.59 -2.53
N ALA A 100 10.69 -15.92 -2.49
CA ALA A 100 9.47 -16.65 -2.20
C ALA A 100 8.93 -16.31 -0.80
N LYS A 101 9.81 -16.26 0.20
CA LYS A 101 9.45 -15.86 1.57
C LYS A 101 8.86 -14.45 1.62
N ILE A 102 9.56 -13.45 1.09
CA ILE A 102 9.12 -12.05 1.13
C ILE A 102 7.85 -11.85 0.30
N ARG A 103 7.77 -12.46 -0.89
CA ARG A 103 6.57 -12.39 -1.74
C ARG A 103 5.36 -12.99 -1.04
N LYS A 104 5.53 -14.10 -0.31
CA LYS A 104 4.47 -14.68 0.52
C LYS A 104 4.02 -13.73 1.63
N GLU A 105 4.95 -13.14 2.38
CA GLU A 105 4.61 -12.21 3.47
C GLU A 105 3.80 -10.99 2.97
N VAL A 106 4.19 -10.43 1.81
CA VAL A 106 3.47 -9.34 1.16
C VAL A 106 2.14 -9.81 0.56
N SER A 107 2.07 -11.03 0.03
CA SER A 107 0.82 -11.60 -0.47
C SER A 107 -0.20 -11.78 0.66
N ASP A 108 0.24 -12.29 1.82
CA ASP A 108 -0.60 -12.43 3.03
C ASP A 108 -1.07 -11.05 3.54
N GLU A 109 -0.26 -9.99 3.36
CA GLU A 109 -0.64 -8.60 3.65
C GLU A 109 -1.75 -8.08 2.74
N PHE A 110 -1.63 -8.30 1.44
CA PHE A 110 -2.64 -7.90 0.46
C PHE A 110 -3.95 -8.69 0.64
N GLU A 111 -3.87 -9.97 1.04
CA GLU A 111 -5.05 -10.75 1.43
C GLU A 111 -5.80 -10.09 2.60
N ARG A 112 -5.08 -9.62 3.63
CA ARG A 112 -5.69 -8.89 4.77
C ARG A 112 -6.34 -7.59 4.32
N TYR A 113 -5.68 -6.80 3.47
CA TYR A 113 -6.30 -5.61 2.88
C TYR A 113 -7.57 -5.98 2.11
N ALA A 114 -7.56 -7.05 1.32
CA ALA A 114 -8.73 -7.50 0.57
C ALA A 114 -9.89 -7.90 1.49
N ALA A 115 -9.63 -8.61 2.58
CA ALA A 115 -10.65 -8.97 3.57
C ALA A 115 -11.29 -7.72 4.20
N ILE A 116 -10.46 -6.76 4.63
CA ILE A 116 -10.92 -5.49 5.21
C ILE A 116 -11.75 -4.70 4.19
N LEU A 117 -11.29 -4.60 2.94
CA LEU A 117 -11.97 -3.84 1.89
C LEU A 117 -13.24 -4.50 1.38
N LYS A 118 -13.37 -5.84 1.47
CA LYS A 118 -14.59 -6.58 1.10
C LYS A 118 -15.66 -6.53 2.19
N ASP A 119 -15.26 -6.32 3.44
CA ASP A 119 -16.21 -6.23 4.56
C ASP A 119 -17.18 -5.04 4.37
N PRO A 120 -18.50 -5.26 4.22
CA PRO A 120 -19.46 -4.19 3.98
C PRO A 120 -19.54 -3.16 5.10
N VAL A 121 -19.08 -3.46 6.32
CA VAL A 121 -19.12 -2.50 7.43
C VAL A 121 -17.93 -1.53 7.44
N THR A 122 -16.87 -1.82 6.69
CA THR A 122 -15.74 -0.88 6.57
C THR A 122 -16.03 0.17 5.49
N PRO A 123 -15.83 1.47 5.76
CA PRO A 123 -16.06 2.53 4.78
C PRO A 123 -14.90 2.73 3.79
N ALA A 124 -13.80 1.99 3.94
CA ALA A 124 -12.66 2.04 3.03
C ALA A 124 -13.06 1.51 1.64
N ALA A 125 -12.80 2.31 0.60
CA ALA A 125 -13.23 2.04 -0.77
C ALA A 125 -12.15 1.39 -1.65
N GLY A 126 -10.89 1.42 -1.23
CA GLY A 126 -9.78 0.82 -1.97
C GLY A 126 -8.42 0.91 -1.28
N LEU A 127 -7.39 0.47 -2.00
CA LEU A 127 -5.99 0.53 -1.60
C LEU A 127 -5.19 1.39 -2.59
N GLU A 128 -4.39 2.32 -2.06
CA GLU A 128 -3.34 3.00 -2.81
C GLU A 128 -1.98 2.45 -2.40
N VAL A 129 -1.32 1.75 -3.32
CA VAL A 129 0.07 1.30 -3.12
C VAL A 129 1.02 2.34 -3.68
N ILE A 130 1.94 2.85 -2.87
CA ILE A 130 2.94 3.83 -3.29
C ILE A 130 4.30 3.15 -3.36
N THR A 131 5.00 3.31 -4.48
CA THR A 131 6.36 2.79 -4.64
C THR A 131 7.24 3.74 -5.43
N ASN A 132 8.56 3.61 -5.31
CA ASN A 132 9.54 4.41 -6.04
C ASN A 132 10.04 3.74 -7.33
N ASN A 133 9.53 2.56 -7.70
CA ASN A 133 10.05 1.80 -8.83
C ASN A 133 8.93 1.21 -9.71
N ALA A 134 9.04 1.42 -11.02
CA ALA A 134 8.01 1.02 -11.98
C ALA A 134 7.95 -0.50 -12.24
N GLU A 135 9.09 -1.20 -12.17
CA GLU A 135 9.12 -2.65 -12.35
C GLU A 135 8.46 -3.35 -11.16
N ALA A 136 8.81 -2.94 -9.94
CA ALA A 136 8.15 -3.44 -8.72
C ALA A 136 6.66 -3.07 -8.67
N ALA A 137 6.25 -1.91 -9.21
CA ALA A 137 4.84 -1.54 -9.29
C ALA A 137 4.00 -2.59 -10.02
N SER A 138 4.56 -3.25 -11.04
CA SER A 138 3.85 -4.30 -11.79
C SER A 138 3.52 -5.52 -10.92
N TYR A 139 4.40 -5.86 -9.96
CA TYR A 139 4.14 -6.91 -8.98
C TYR A 139 3.00 -6.52 -8.02
N PHE A 140 2.96 -5.29 -7.53
CA PHE A 140 1.85 -4.85 -6.67
C PHE A 140 0.52 -4.76 -7.41
N VAL A 141 0.53 -4.33 -8.68
CA VAL A 141 -0.66 -4.37 -9.55
C VAL A 141 -1.17 -5.82 -9.71
N SER A 142 -0.28 -6.81 -9.87
CA SER A 142 -0.70 -8.21 -10.01
C SER A 142 -1.30 -8.75 -8.72
N LEU A 143 -0.77 -8.40 -7.54
CA LEU A 143 -1.37 -8.75 -6.25
C LEU A 143 -2.75 -8.10 -6.06
N MET A 144 -2.89 -6.82 -6.39
CA MET A 144 -4.20 -6.14 -6.31
C MET A 144 -5.24 -6.83 -7.20
N LYS A 145 -4.85 -7.25 -8.41
CA LYS A 145 -5.73 -8.02 -9.30
C LYS A 145 -6.05 -9.40 -8.74
N LEU A 146 -5.05 -10.14 -8.26
CA LEU A 146 -5.21 -11.48 -7.69
C LEU A 146 -6.24 -11.50 -6.57
N PHE A 147 -6.17 -10.51 -5.67
CA PHE A 147 -7.07 -10.44 -4.51
C PHE A 147 -8.34 -9.63 -4.77
N ASN A 148 -8.53 -9.13 -5.99
CA ASN A 148 -9.66 -8.27 -6.39
C ASN A 148 -9.78 -7.02 -5.50
N ILE A 149 -8.66 -6.35 -5.27
CA ILE A 149 -8.55 -5.13 -4.48
C ILE A 149 -8.80 -3.91 -5.38
N PRO A 150 -9.85 -3.12 -5.16
CA PRO A 150 -10.04 -1.85 -5.86
C PRO A 150 -8.96 -0.84 -5.46
N GLY A 151 -8.53 -0.02 -6.40
CA GLY A 151 -7.66 1.12 -6.10
C GLY A 151 -6.58 1.35 -7.15
N ARG A 152 -5.40 1.77 -6.71
CA ARG A 152 -4.31 2.16 -7.61
C ARG A 152 -2.91 1.85 -7.08
N VAL A 153 -1.96 1.73 -8.00
CA VAL A 153 -0.52 1.83 -7.69
C VAL A 153 0.01 3.16 -8.22
N ARG A 154 0.63 3.96 -7.34
CA ARG A 154 1.27 5.24 -7.67
C ARG A 154 2.79 5.10 -7.58
N ILE A 155 3.47 5.44 -8.67
CA ILE A 155 4.93 5.46 -8.73
C ILE A 155 5.42 6.88 -8.50
N ILE A 156 6.34 7.05 -7.55
CA ILE A 156 7.00 8.32 -7.25
C ILE A 156 8.48 8.20 -7.60
N THR A 157 8.83 8.65 -8.79
CA THR A 157 10.22 8.75 -9.26
C THR A 157 10.66 10.21 -9.19
N GLY A 158 11.42 10.58 -8.16
CA GLY A 158 11.95 11.94 -7.98
C GLY A 158 11.52 12.58 -6.66
N GLY A 159 12.53 12.86 -5.84
CA GLY A 159 12.42 13.34 -4.47
C GLY A 159 13.41 12.56 -3.62
N THR A 160 14.60 13.14 -3.41
CA THR A 160 15.48 12.69 -2.32
C THR A 160 14.65 12.69 -1.04
N ALA A 161 14.62 11.57 -0.32
CA ALA A 161 14.31 11.64 1.10
C ALA A 161 15.26 12.69 1.70
N PRO A 162 14.77 13.69 2.45
CA PRO A 162 15.66 14.58 3.18
C PRO A 162 16.58 13.78 4.11
#